data_AF-A0A822IIB9-F1
#
_entry.id   AF-A0A822IIB9-F1
#
_cell.length_a   1.000
_cell.length_b   1.000
_cell.length_c   1.000
_cell.angle_alpha   90.00
_cell.angle_beta   90.00
_cell.angle_gamma   90.00
#
_symmetry.space_group_name_H-M   'P 1'
#
loop_
_entity.id
_entity.type
_entity.pdbx_description
1 polymer ?
#
loop_
_entity_poly.entity_id
_entity_poly.type
_entity_poly.pdbx_seq_one_letter_code
_entity_poly.pdbx_strand_id
1 'polypeptide(L)' 'MKLFGVLGDPVSHSLSPAMHNAAFKALGMDCEYHAFRVSKDSLHDA' A
#
# COMPACT_ATOMS: atom_id res chain seq x y z
N MET A 1 11.64 -10.15 0.62
CA MET A 1 10.76 -9.03 0.27
C MET A 1 9.47 -9.09 1.07
N LYS A 2 9.12 -8.00 1.76
CA LYS A 2 7.83 -7.86 2.47
C LYS A 2 6.91 -6.91 1.69
N LEU A 3 5.62 -7.25 1.61
CA LEU A 3 4.61 -6.44 0.97
C LEU A 3 3.75 -5.75 2.03
N PHE A 4 3.62 -4.43 1.89
CA PHE A 4 2.74 -3.58 2.68
C PHE A 4 1.71 -2.91 1.76
N GLY A 5 0.65 -2.37 2.34
CA GLY A 5 -0.26 -1.55 1.56
C GLY A 5 -1.37 -0.91 2.37
N VAL A 6 -2.18 -0.13 1.66
CA VAL A 6 -3.40 0.49 2.16
C VAL A 6 -4.58 -0.07 1.37
N LEU A 7 -5.64 -0.47 2.07
CA LEU A 7 -6.91 -0.89 1.47
C LEU A 7 -7.90 0.27 1.53
N GLY A 8 -8.62 0.53 0.45
CA GLY A 8 -9.69 1.54 0.46
C GLY A 8 -10.45 1.65 -0.87
N ASP A 9 -11.54 2.42 -0.87
CA ASP A 9 -12.34 2.69 -2.07
C ASP A 9 -13.01 4.08 -1.96
N PRO A 10 -12.53 5.11 -2.70
CA PRO A 10 -11.38 5.11 -3.60
C PRO A 10 -10.04 5.23 -2.86
N VAL A 11 -9.03 4.44 -3.25
CA VAL A 11 -7.67 4.50 -2.69
C VAL A 11 -6.65 5.21 -3.60
N SER A 12 -7.02 5.48 -4.86
CA SER A 12 -6.12 5.98 -5.92
C SER A 12 -5.47 7.34 -5.63
N HIS A 13 -6.05 8.13 -4.73
CA HIS A 13 -5.51 9.44 -4.35
C HIS A 13 -4.50 9.36 -3.20
N SER A 14 -4.27 8.18 -2.62
CA SER A 14 -3.32 8.03 -1.53
C SER A 14 -1.89 8.29 -2.01
N LEU A 15 -1.21 9.22 -1.35
CA LEU A 15 0.23 9.44 -1.52
C LEU A 15 1.08 8.47 -0.68
N SER A 16 0.45 7.64 0.16
CA SER A 16 1.17 6.72 1.04
C SER A 16 2.11 5.75 0.30
N PRO A 17 1.80 5.20 -0.90
CA PRO A 17 2.74 4.35 -1.63
C PRO A 17 4.02 5.09 -2.02
N ALA A 18 3.92 6.33 -2.51
CA ALA A 18 5.09 7.11 -2.87
C ALA A 18 5.96 7.40 -1.63
N MET A 19 5.34 7.79 -0.51
CA MET A 19 6.04 8.08 0.73
C MET A 19 6.75 6.85 1.33
N HIS A 20 6.06 5.71 1.41
CA HIS A 20 6.60 4.52 2.06
C HIS A 20 7.68 3.85 1.21
N ASN A 21 7.49 3.75 -0.12
CA ASN A 21 8.52 3.21 -1.00
C ASN A 21 9.78 4.09 -1.00
N ALA A 22 9.64 5.42 -0.92
CA ALA A 22 10.79 6.32 -0.77
C ALA A 22 11.55 6.07 0.55
N ALA A 23 10.82 5.87 1.66
CA ALA A 23 11.42 5.54 2.95
C ALA A 23 12.10 4.16 2.94
N PHE A 24 11.46 3.13 2.37
CA PHE A 24 12.05 1.79 2.26
C PHE A 24 13.35 1.81 1.45
N LYS A 25 13.36 2.54 0.33
CA LYS A 25 14.56 2.74 -0.48
C LYS A 25 15.67 3.47 0.29
N ALA A 26 15.33 4.54 1.01
CA ALA A 26 16.30 5.31 1.79
C ALA A 26 16.92 4.50 2.94
N LEU A 27 16.16 3.56 3.51
CA LEU A 27 16.59 2.69 4.60
C LEU A 27 17.21 1.36 4.14
N GLY A 28 17.28 1.11 2.83
CA GLY A 28 17.79 -0.17 2.28
C GLY A 28 16.92 -1.37 2.65
N MET A 29 15.62 -1.17 2.88
CA MET A 29 14.68 -2.22 3.26
C MET A 29 14.16 -2.95 2.03
N ASP A 30 14.21 -4.28 2.06
CA ASP A 30 13.62 -5.16 1.02
C ASP A 30 12.10 -5.26 1.21
N CYS A 31 11.40 -4.15 0.93
CA CYS A 31 9.97 -3.97 1.14
C CYS A 31 9.32 -3.19 -0.02
N GLU A 32 8.05 -3.50 -0.32
CA GLU A 32 7.20 -2.74 -1.25
C GLU A 32 5.91 -2.29 -0.57
N TYR A 33 5.38 -1.15 -0.99
CA TYR A 33 4.10 -0.60 -0.52
C TYR A 33 3.16 -0.29 -1.68
N HIS A 34 1.93 -0.82 -1.64
CA HIS A 34 0.93 -0.65 -2.69
C HIS A 34 -0.41 -0.11 -2.18
N ALA A 35 -1.22 0.44 -3.07
CA ALA A 35 -2.60 0.83 -2.80
C ALA A 35 -3.54 -0.18 -3.45
N PHE A 36 -4.38 -0.84 -2.65
CA PHE A 36 -5.32 -1.85 -3.13
C PHE A 36 -6.73 -1.31 -3.03
N ARG A 37 -7.41 -1.26 -4.18
CA ARG A 37 -8.83 -0.92 -4.20
C ARG A 37 -9.64 -2.11 -3.71
N VAL A 38 -10.26 -1.97 -2.56
CA VAL A 38 -11.08 -3.02 -1.93
C VAL A 38 -12.40 -2.40 -1.51
N SER A 39 -13.50 -2.89 -2.09
CA SER A 39 -14.85 -2.46 -1.73
C SER A 39 -15.22 -2.96 -0.33
N LYS A 40 -16.23 -2.34 0.29
CA LYS A 40 -16.73 -2.76 1.61
C LYS A 40 -17.15 -4.23 1.62
N ASP A 41 -17.78 -4.69 0.54
CA ASP A 41 -18.32 -6.05 0.44
C ASP A 41 -17.22 -7.11 0.29
N SER A 42 -16.07 -6.75 -0.28
CA SER A 42 -14.92 -7.65 -0.46
C SER A 42 -13.88 -7.52 0.64
N LEU A 43 -14.08 -6.65 1.63
CA LEU A 43 -13.08 -6.38 2.67
C LEU A 43 -12.75 -7.61 3.53
N HIS A 44 -13.71 -8.52 3.71
CA HIS A 44 -13.48 -9.75 4.47
C HIS A 44 -12.46 -10.67 3.80
N ASP A 45 -12.46 -10.72 2.47
CA ASP A 45 -11.67 -11.67 1.67
C ASP A 45 -10.32 -11.09 1.21
N ALA A 46 -10.07 -9.81 1.49
CA ALA A 46 -8.85 -9.08 1.09
C ALA A 46 -7.68 -9.34 2.04
#